data_AF-A0A091W5T0-F1
#
_entry.id   AF-A0A091W5T0-F1
#
_cell.length_a   1.000
_cell.length_b   1.000
_cell.length_c   1.000
_cell.angle_alpha   90.00
_cell.angle_beta   90.00
_cell.angle_gamma   90.00
#
_symmetry.space_group_name_H-M   'P 1'
#
loop_
_entity.id
_entity.type
_entity.pdbx_description
1 polymer ?
#
loop_
_entity_poly.entity_id
_entity_poly.type
_entity_poly.pdbx_seq_one_letter_code
_entity_poly.pdbx_strand_id
1 'polypeptide(L)'
;QEWNSAVEQLEAEALKILLSEDYTEKEHLKLSNQKICLLREEVCIHMEERKALLQEANDFFHTAGKALDGLDGIENDLKTFNSESLLKYEELQEAIKGCTASTLQKGQILVNKADSHSSWVTGIQKMMEYVKKKVDQLIRQCPDYKEL
;
A
#
# COMPACT_ATOMS: atom_id res chain seq x y z
N GLN A 1 22.64 7.35 0.54
CA GLN A 1 23.61 8.08 1.39
C GLN A 1 24.51 8.97 0.54
N GLU A 2 24.98 8.50 -0.61
CA GLU A 2 25.85 9.25 -1.53
C GLU A 2 25.24 10.56 -2.07
N TRP A 3 23.94 10.57 -2.42
CA TRP A 3 23.30 11.77 -3.00
C TRP A 3 23.19 12.96 -2.03
N ASN A 4 22.79 12.73 -0.77
CA ASN A 4 22.73 13.81 0.22
C ASN A 4 24.13 14.42 0.45
N SER A 5 25.16 13.57 0.54
CA SER A 5 26.54 14.04 0.70
C SER A 5 27.01 14.86 -0.50
N ALA A 6 26.62 14.49 -1.72
CA ALA A 6 26.93 15.27 -2.92
C ALA A 6 26.26 16.65 -2.91
N VAL A 7 25.00 16.75 -2.46
CA VAL A 7 24.31 18.04 -2.32
C VAL A 7 24.96 18.91 -1.24
N GLU A 8 25.31 18.34 -0.08
CA GLU A 8 26.01 19.05 0.99
C GLU A 8 27.38 19.58 0.54
N GLN A 9 28.11 18.81 -0.26
CA GLN A 9 29.39 19.24 -0.84
C GLN A 9 29.19 20.42 -1.81
N LEU A 10 28.20 20.33 -2.70
CA LEU A 10 27.87 21.42 -3.64
C LEU A 10 27.42 22.69 -2.90
N GLU A 11 26.62 22.56 -1.84
CA GLU A 11 26.21 23.68 -0.99
C GLU A 11 27.41 24.36 -0.32
N ALA A 12 28.35 23.56 0.22
CA ALA A 12 29.56 24.06 0.86
C ALA A 12 30.52 24.74 -0.14
N GLU A 13 30.68 24.16 -1.33
CA GLU A 13 31.49 24.73 -2.40
C GLU A 13 30.90 26.04 -2.93
N ALA A 14 29.59 26.09 -3.16
CA ALA A 14 28.89 27.30 -3.57
C ALA A 14 29.04 28.42 -2.52
N LEU A 15 28.93 28.09 -1.23
CA LEU A 15 29.15 29.04 -0.14
C LEU A 15 30.59 29.60 -0.17
N LYS A 16 31.59 28.73 -0.36
CA LYS A 16 33.00 29.13 -0.46
C LYS A 16 33.25 30.08 -1.62
N ILE A 17 32.65 29.83 -2.79
CA ILE A 17 32.79 30.70 -3.97
C ILE A 17 32.08 32.04 -3.76
N LEU A 18 30.88 32.05 -3.15
CA LEU A 18 30.14 33.29 -2.89
C LEU A 18 30.89 34.25 -1.96
N LEU A 19 31.69 33.72 -1.04
CA LEU A 19 32.55 34.49 -0.13
C LEU A 19 33.83 35.03 -0.79
N SER A 20 34.22 34.52 -1.97
CA SER A 20 35.38 35.04 -2.73
C SER A 20 35.04 36.36 -3.40
N GLU A 21 35.92 37.35 -3.36
CA GLU A 21 35.69 38.68 -3.97
C GLU A 21 35.71 38.63 -5.51
N ASP A 22 36.44 37.70 -6.11
CA ASP A 22 36.77 37.70 -7.54
C ASP A 22 35.71 37.03 -8.44
N TYR A 23 34.69 36.38 -7.87
CA TYR A 23 33.68 35.70 -8.66
C TYR A 23 32.63 36.68 -9.20
N THR A 24 32.46 36.69 -10.53
CA THR A 24 31.65 37.67 -11.26
C THR A 24 30.17 37.29 -11.40
N GLU A 25 29.82 36.01 -11.23
CA GLU A 25 28.47 35.47 -11.45
C GLU A 25 27.72 35.09 -10.15
N LYS A 26 28.00 35.81 -9.05
CA LYS A 26 27.49 35.47 -7.70
C LYS A 26 25.99 35.26 -7.62
N GLU A 27 25.19 36.09 -8.29
CA GLU A 27 23.72 35.95 -8.25
C GLU A 27 23.23 34.68 -8.94
N HIS A 28 23.84 34.29 -10.06
CA HIS A 28 23.49 33.04 -10.73
C HIS A 28 23.80 31.83 -9.84
N LEU A 29 24.98 31.83 -9.20
CA LEU A 29 25.38 30.78 -8.27
C LEU A 29 24.45 30.71 -7.05
N LYS A 30 24.05 31.85 -6.49
CA LYS A 30 23.11 31.92 -5.37
C LYS A 30 21.74 31.35 -5.74
N LEU A 31 21.20 31.72 -6.91
CA LEU A 31 19.94 31.15 -7.41
C LEU A 31 20.04 29.65 -7.65
N SER A 32 21.15 29.18 -8.23
CA SER A 32 21.38 27.76 -8.46
C SER A 32 21.46 26.97 -7.15
N ASN A 33 22.13 27.51 -6.13
CA ASN A 33 22.22 26.90 -4.82
C ASN A 33 20.85 26.88 -4.10
N GLN A 34 20.07 27.96 -4.17
CA GLN A 34 18.71 27.95 -3.65
C GLN A 34 17.85 26.87 -4.32
N LYS A 35 17.98 26.71 -5.64
CA LYS A 35 17.25 25.69 -6.40
C LYS A 35 17.64 24.27 -6.00
N ILE A 36 18.93 23.99 -5.75
CA ILE A 36 19.36 22.66 -5.33
C ILE A 36 18.82 22.31 -3.94
N CYS A 37 18.78 23.28 -3.01
CA CYS A 37 18.19 23.10 -1.68
C CYS A 37 16.70 22.75 -1.78
N LEU A 38 15.94 23.52 -2.56
CA LEU A 38 14.50 23.30 -2.75
C LEU A 38 14.22 21.93 -3.38
N LEU A 39 14.96 21.56 -4.43
CA LEU A 39 14.84 20.23 -5.04
C LEU A 39 15.18 19.12 -4.05
N ARG A 40 16.16 19.33 -3.15
CA ARG A 40 16.48 18.35 -2.11
C ARG A 40 15.30 18.12 -1.19
N GLU A 41 14.67 19.20 -0.73
CA GLU A 41 13.49 19.14 0.13
C GLU A 41 12.30 18.44 -0.55
N GLU A 42 11.99 18.81 -1.80
CA GLU A 42 10.91 18.20 -2.58
C GLU A 42 11.12 16.69 -2.76
N VAL A 43 12.33 16.26 -3.12
CA VAL A 43 12.67 14.84 -3.27
C VAL A 43 12.52 14.10 -1.94
N CYS A 44 12.99 14.67 -0.83
CA CYS A 44 12.86 14.07 0.50
C CYS A 44 11.38 13.88 0.88
N ILE A 45 10.53 14.87 0.63
CA ILE A 45 9.08 14.79 0.87
C ILE A 45 8.48 13.65 0.05
N HIS A 46 8.73 13.62 -1.25
CA HIS A 46 8.20 12.56 -2.13
C HIS A 46 8.69 11.17 -1.75
N MET A 47 9.95 11.02 -1.29
CA MET A 47 10.46 9.73 -0.83
C MET A 47 9.74 9.25 0.44
N GLU A 48 9.47 10.14 1.39
CA GLU A 48 8.73 9.77 2.60
C GLU A 48 7.26 9.47 2.30
N GLU A 49 6.60 10.23 1.43
CA GLU A 49 5.25 9.93 0.92
C GLU A 49 5.20 8.54 0.25
N ARG A 50 6.17 8.27 -0.64
CA ARG A 50 6.29 6.98 -1.33
C ARG A 50 6.51 5.82 -0.36
N LYS A 51 7.33 6.03 0.67
CA LYS A 51 7.63 5.04 1.72
C LYS A 51 6.40 4.74 2.57
N ALA A 52 5.66 5.77 3.00
CA ALA A 52 4.41 5.59 3.73
C ALA A 52 3.40 4.78 2.91
N LEU A 53 3.24 5.11 1.62
CA LEU A 53 2.38 4.37 0.71
C LEU A 53 2.80 2.90 0.57
N LEU A 54 4.10 2.62 0.44
CA LEU A 54 4.61 1.25 0.36
C LEU A 54 4.36 0.46 1.66
N GLN A 55 4.51 1.12 2.81
CA GLN A 55 4.22 0.50 4.10
C GLN A 55 2.75 0.13 4.24
N GLU A 56 1.84 1.04 3.88
CA GLU A 56 0.39 0.76 3.88
C GLU A 56 0.03 -0.36 2.90
N ALA A 57 0.59 -0.36 1.69
CA ALA A 57 0.35 -1.42 0.71
C ALA A 57 0.88 -2.77 1.21
N ASN A 58 2.06 -2.81 1.82
CA ASN A 58 2.63 -4.02 2.40
C ASN A 58 1.77 -4.56 3.55
N ASP A 59 1.30 -3.68 4.44
CA ASP A 59 0.37 -4.05 5.52
C ASP A 59 -0.96 -4.60 4.97
N PHE A 60 -1.48 -4.03 3.88
CA PHE A 60 -2.63 -4.59 3.16
C PHE A 60 -2.35 -6.02 2.67
N PHE A 61 -1.24 -6.27 1.97
CA PHE A 61 -0.93 -7.60 1.44
C PHE A 61 -0.68 -8.63 2.55
N HIS A 62 -0.09 -8.22 3.68
CA HIS A 62 0.06 -9.08 4.86
C HIS A 62 -1.30 -9.44 5.47
N THR A 63 -2.20 -8.45 5.57
CA THR A 63 -3.58 -8.68 6.05
C THR A 63 -4.34 -9.59 5.08
N ALA A 64 -4.15 -9.42 3.77
CA ALA A 64 -4.72 -10.28 2.75
C ALA A 64 -4.25 -11.73 2.87
N GLY A 65 -2.96 -11.96 3.12
CA GLY A 65 -2.42 -13.30 3.39
C GLY A 65 -3.15 -13.97 4.56
N LYS A 66 -3.25 -13.29 5.70
CA LYS A 66 -3.99 -13.81 6.87
C LYS A 66 -5.46 -14.08 6.59
N ALA A 67 -6.11 -13.21 5.82
CA ALA A 67 -7.51 -13.40 5.43
C ALA A 67 -7.66 -14.67 4.59
N LEU A 68 -6.75 -14.91 3.63
CA LEU A 68 -6.76 -16.12 2.82
C LEU A 68 -6.51 -17.37 3.65
N ASP A 69 -5.55 -17.35 4.58
CA ASP A 69 -5.29 -18.46 5.50
C ASP A 69 -6.54 -18.78 6.34
N GLY A 70 -7.26 -17.76 6.81
CA GLY A 70 -8.52 -17.92 7.52
C GLY A 70 -9.63 -18.53 6.67
N LEU A 71 -9.76 -18.09 5.40
CA LEU A 71 -10.69 -18.67 4.45
C LEU A 71 -10.34 -20.13 4.10
N ASP A 72 -9.06 -20.47 3.98
CA ASP A 72 -8.59 -21.85 3.80
C ASP A 72 -8.95 -22.73 5.00
N GLY A 73 -8.83 -22.20 6.22
CA GLY A 73 -9.28 -22.88 7.44
C GLY A 73 -10.77 -23.22 7.39
N ILE A 74 -11.60 -22.22 7.07
CA ILE A 74 -13.06 -22.39 6.93
C ILE A 74 -13.38 -23.42 5.83
N GLU A 75 -12.67 -23.38 4.69
CA GLU A 75 -12.88 -24.34 3.60
C GLU A 75 -12.58 -25.77 4.03
N ASN A 76 -11.50 -25.98 4.79
CA ASN A 76 -11.12 -27.29 5.30
C ASN A 76 -12.12 -27.81 6.34
N ASP A 77 -12.63 -26.94 7.20
CA ASP A 77 -13.68 -27.29 8.16
C ASP A 77 -14.94 -27.73 7.42
N LEU A 78 -15.39 -26.96 6.41
CA LEU A 78 -16.56 -27.32 5.58
C LEU A 78 -16.39 -28.67 4.86
N LYS A 79 -15.18 -29.00 4.39
CA LYS A 79 -14.91 -30.29 3.70
C LYS A 79 -14.89 -31.49 4.65
N THR A 80 -14.58 -31.28 5.93
CA THR A 80 -14.43 -32.37 6.92
C THR A 80 -15.72 -32.67 7.66
N PHE A 81 -16.69 -31.76 7.68
CA PHE A 81 -18.01 -32.01 8.24
C PHE A 81 -18.89 -32.86 7.31
N ASN A 82 -19.24 -34.07 7.76
CA ASN A 82 -20.35 -34.84 7.18
C ASN A 82 -21.68 -34.10 7.44
N SER A 83 -22.63 -34.25 6.51
CA SER A 83 -23.87 -33.49 6.27
C SER A 83 -24.84 -33.20 7.44
N GLU A 84 -24.52 -33.51 8.69
CA GLU A 84 -25.37 -33.30 9.87
C GLU A 84 -24.98 -32.07 10.72
N SER A 85 -23.77 -31.52 10.55
CA SER A 85 -23.30 -30.35 11.32
C SER A 85 -22.80 -29.21 10.43
N LEU A 86 -23.53 -28.95 9.35
CA LEU A 86 -23.33 -27.73 8.56
C LEU A 86 -23.37 -26.52 9.50
N LEU A 87 -22.27 -25.77 9.54
CA LEU A 87 -22.25 -24.41 10.09
C LEU A 87 -23.50 -23.70 9.58
N LYS A 88 -24.30 -23.15 10.50
CA LYS A 88 -25.46 -22.37 10.10
C LYS A 88 -24.95 -21.26 9.19
N TYR A 89 -25.70 -20.96 8.13
CA TYR A 89 -25.32 -19.95 7.14
C TYR A 89 -24.86 -18.63 7.79
N GLU A 90 -25.51 -18.20 8.87
CA GLU A 90 -25.16 -17.02 9.67
C GLU A 90 -23.77 -17.14 10.34
N GLU A 91 -23.45 -18.30 10.93
CA GLU A 91 -22.15 -18.55 11.58
C GLU A 91 -21.02 -18.58 10.53
N LEU A 92 -21.27 -19.16 9.37
CA LEU A 92 -20.34 -19.15 8.24
C LEU A 92 -20.10 -17.73 7.72
N GLN A 93 -21.16 -16.93 7.55
CA GLN A 93 -21.05 -15.54 7.12
C GLN A 93 -20.23 -14.70 8.11
N GLU A 94 -20.48 -14.83 9.41
CA GLU A 94 -19.73 -14.07 10.41
C GLU A 94 -18.26 -14.54 10.50
N ALA A 95 -17.97 -15.83 10.36
CA ALA A 95 -16.60 -16.31 10.29
C ALA A 95 -15.85 -15.73 9.07
N ILE A 96 -16.47 -15.79 7.89
CA ILE A 96 -15.91 -15.22 6.65
C ILE A 96 -15.66 -13.72 6.79
N LYS A 97 -16.64 -12.98 7.33
CA LYS A 97 -16.54 -11.55 7.56
C LYS A 97 -15.45 -11.22 8.57
N GLY A 98 -15.32 -12.00 9.63
CA GLY A 98 -14.25 -11.89 10.61
C GLY A 98 -12.85 -12.01 9.99
N CYS A 99 -12.67 -12.90 9.01
CA CYS A 99 -11.40 -13.06 8.30
C CYS A 99 -11.13 -11.93 7.29
N THR A 100 -12.17 -11.40 6.62
CA THR A 100 -11.99 -10.60 5.39
C THR A 100 -12.20 -9.10 5.55
N ALA A 101 -12.96 -8.66 6.56
CA ALA A 101 -13.37 -7.26 6.70
C ALA A 101 -12.18 -6.27 6.70
N SER A 102 -11.13 -6.60 7.47
CA SER A 102 -9.94 -5.74 7.58
C SER A 102 -9.21 -5.61 6.23
N THR A 103 -9.01 -6.72 5.51
CA THR A 103 -8.38 -6.71 4.18
C THR A 103 -9.16 -5.87 3.19
N LEU A 104 -10.48 -6.05 3.12
CA LEU A 104 -11.32 -5.32 2.18
C LEU A 104 -11.38 -3.82 2.52
N GLN A 105 -11.44 -3.48 3.80
CA GLN A 105 -11.39 -2.09 4.26
C GLN A 105 -10.06 -1.42 3.88
N LYS A 106 -8.92 -2.05 4.22
CA LYS A 106 -7.59 -1.51 3.90
C LYS A 106 -7.37 -1.36 2.40
N GLY A 107 -7.80 -2.36 1.61
CA GLY A 107 -7.73 -2.30 0.16
C GLY A 107 -8.56 -1.14 -0.39
N GLN A 108 -9.77 -0.91 0.13
CA GLN A 108 -10.61 0.19 -0.31
C GLN A 108 -10.01 1.57 0.03
N ILE A 109 -9.40 1.72 1.20
CA ILE A 109 -8.69 2.95 1.59
C ILE A 109 -7.57 3.26 0.59
N LEU A 110 -6.76 2.26 0.23
CA LEU A 110 -5.67 2.43 -0.73
C LEU A 110 -6.17 2.77 -2.14
N VAL A 111 -7.25 2.13 -2.60
CA VAL A 111 -7.89 2.46 -3.89
C VAL A 111 -8.37 3.91 -3.90
N ASN A 112 -8.98 4.39 -2.81
CA ASN A 112 -9.49 5.75 -2.71
C ASN A 112 -8.38 6.82 -2.65
N LYS A 113 -7.19 6.47 -2.16
CA LYS A 113 -6.03 7.36 -2.12
C LYS A 113 -5.36 7.55 -3.47
N ALA A 114 -5.68 6.70 -4.44
CA ALA A 114 -4.92 6.65 -5.67
C ALA A 114 -5.50 7.56 -6.75
N ASP A 115 -4.60 8.24 -7.45
CA ASP A 115 -4.98 9.00 -8.64
C ASP A 115 -5.46 8.06 -9.76
N SER A 116 -6.30 8.58 -10.66
CA SER A 116 -6.90 7.84 -11.78
C SER A 116 -5.89 7.15 -12.72
N HIS A 117 -4.62 7.51 -12.65
CA HIS A 117 -3.53 6.96 -13.47
C HIS A 117 -2.53 6.08 -12.70
N SER A 118 -2.81 5.77 -11.43
CA SER A 118 -1.91 5.01 -10.58
C SER A 118 -1.86 3.52 -10.93
N SER A 119 -0.80 3.09 -11.61
CA SER A 119 -0.62 1.68 -12.01
C SER A 119 -0.52 0.70 -10.83
N TRP A 120 -0.05 1.14 -9.66
CA TRP A 120 0.13 0.32 -8.46
C TRP A 120 -1.19 -0.18 -7.85
N VAL A 121 -2.29 0.53 -8.09
CA VAL A 121 -3.65 0.18 -7.59
C VAL A 121 -4.13 -1.14 -8.17
N THR A 122 -3.70 -1.45 -9.39
CA THR A 122 -4.10 -2.67 -10.10
C THR A 122 -3.83 -3.93 -9.26
N GLY A 123 -2.70 -3.98 -8.55
CA GLY A 123 -2.37 -5.13 -7.69
C GLY A 123 -3.32 -5.28 -6.51
N ILE A 124 -3.74 -4.16 -5.92
CA ILE A 124 -4.66 -4.12 -4.77
C ILE A 124 -6.05 -4.55 -5.20
N GLN A 125 -6.56 -4.00 -6.31
CA GLN A 125 -7.86 -4.37 -6.86
C GLN A 125 -7.92 -5.86 -7.20
N LYS A 126 -6.88 -6.41 -7.85
CA LYS A 126 -6.79 -7.84 -8.15
C LYS A 126 -6.81 -8.71 -6.90
N MET A 127 -6.09 -8.31 -5.85
CA MET A 127 -6.09 -9.05 -4.59
C MET A 127 -7.44 -8.99 -3.89
N MET A 128 -8.08 -7.81 -3.84
CA MET A 128 -9.44 -7.69 -3.29
C MET A 128 -10.45 -8.53 -4.07
N GLU A 129 -10.38 -8.53 -5.40
CA GLU A 129 -11.23 -9.37 -6.24
C GLU A 129 -10.99 -10.85 -5.97
N TYR A 130 -9.74 -11.26 -5.80
CA TYR A 130 -9.40 -12.64 -5.45
C TYR A 130 -10.00 -13.07 -4.10
N VAL A 131 -9.87 -12.24 -3.06
CA VAL A 131 -10.50 -12.50 -1.76
C VAL A 131 -12.02 -12.62 -1.90
N LYS A 132 -12.66 -11.69 -2.62
CA LYS A 132 -14.12 -11.73 -2.86
C LYS A 132 -14.55 -13.00 -3.58
N LYS A 133 -13.83 -13.41 -4.64
CA LYS A 133 -14.12 -14.66 -5.35
C LYS A 133 -14.04 -15.88 -4.45
N LYS A 134 -13.06 -15.94 -3.54
CA LYS A 134 -12.93 -17.04 -2.57
C LYS A 134 -14.08 -17.04 -1.56
N VAL A 135 -14.50 -15.85 -1.11
CA VAL A 135 -15.70 -15.70 -0.27
C VAL A 135 -16.95 -16.22 -0.99
N ASP A 136 -17.18 -15.81 -2.24
CA ASP A 136 -18.33 -16.24 -3.02
C ASP A 136 -18.36 -17.76 -3.21
N GLN A 137 -17.19 -18.37 -3.42
CA GLN A 137 -17.04 -19.83 -3.51
C GLN A 137 -17.45 -20.53 -2.22
N LEU A 138 -17.03 -20.03 -1.05
CA LEU A 138 -17.38 -20.62 0.25
C LEU A 138 -18.87 -20.47 0.57
N ILE A 139 -19.45 -19.31 0.28
CA ILE A 139 -20.89 -19.07 0.52
C ILE A 139 -21.75 -20.04 -0.30
N ARG A 140 -21.36 -20.32 -1.56
CA ARG A 140 -22.06 -21.27 -2.44
C ARG A 140 -21.97 -22.73 -2.00
N GLN A 141 -21.03 -23.08 -1.14
CA GLN A 141 -20.94 -24.42 -0.55
C GLN A 141 -21.96 -24.64 0.57
N CYS A 142 -22.64 -23.58 1.05
CA CYS A 142 -23.69 -23.71 2.05
C CYS A 142 -25.02 -24.13 1.40
N PRO A 143 -25.68 -25.22 1.87
CA PRO A 143 -26.91 -25.73 1.30
C PRO A 143 -28.15 -24.84 1.56
N ASP A 144 -28.08 -23.92 2.53
CA ASP A 144 -29.11 -22.91 2.79
C ASP A 144 -28.92 -21.62 1.96
N TYR A 145 -27.95 -21.60 1.04
CA TYR A 145 -27.76 -20.47 0.12
C TYR A 145 -28.95 -20.34 -0.83
N LYS A 146 -29.72 -19.25 -0.68
CA LYS A 146 -30.66 -18.79 -1.70
C LYS A 146 -29.99 -17.67 -2.49
N GLU A 147 -29.89 -17.83 -3.81
CA GLU A 147 -29.58 -16.69 -4.71
C GLU A 147 -30.63 -15.60 -4.43
N LEU A 148 -30.16 -14.43 -3.98
CA LEU A 148 -30.95 -13.21 -3.82
C LEU A 148 -30.86 -12.38 -5.10
#